data_AF-A0A958B7R7-F1
#
_entry.id   AF-A0A958B7R7-F1
#
_cell.length_a   1.000
_cell.length_b   1.000
_cell.length_c   1.000
_cell.angle_alpha   90.00
_cell.angle_beta   90.00
_cell.angle_gamma   90.00
#
_symmetry.space_group_name_H-M   'P 1'
#
loop_
_entity.id
_entity.type
_entity.pdbx_description
1 polymer ?
#
loop_
_entity_poly.entity_id
_entity_poly.type
_entity_poly.pdbx_seq_one_letter_code
_entity_poly.pdbx_strand_id
1 'polypeptide(L)'
;MLNDLKEFAMRGNVVDLAVGFTVGAAFTTIAKSLVDDMIMPVVGLIVGQVEFKELFLLLKAGTEQPSPYATLADAQAAGAVTVNYGIFINNVLAFLIVTVVMFMLIRLLNKLEKELEEEFGAKEEDDAPKQKKCPFCLSTIPAKATRCPQCTSELQPVDQPSSRTNKICRLNPRKISRVCPTKKHCRSTRMV
;
A
#
# COMPACT_ATOMS: atom_id res chain seq x y z
N MET A 1 16.12 12.89 -27.61
CA MET A 1 14.83 13.28 -26.98
C MET A 1 13.85 12.10 -26.93
N LEU A 2 13.28 11.62 -28.05
CA LEU A 2 12.31 10.49 -28.02
C LEU A 2 12.93 9.17 -27.53
N ASN A 3 14.20 8.91 -27.89
CA ASN A 3 14.92 7.73 -27.40
C ASN A 3 15.18 7.81 -25.88
N ASP A 4 15.54 9.00 -25.38
CA ASP A 4 15.75 9.23 -23.95
C ASP A 4 14.44 9.13 -23.14
N LEU A 5 13.32 9.55 -23.73
CA LEU A 5 11.98 9.44 -23.13
C LEU A 5 11.50 7.99 -23.08
N LYS A 6 11.79 7.21 -24.14
CA LYS A 6 11.56 5.76 -24.16
C LYS A 6 12.42 5.05 -23.13
N GLU A 7 13.69 5.41 -23.00
CA GLU A 7 14.60 4.82 -22.02
C GLU A 7 14.25 5.19 -20.58
N PHE A 8 13.68 6.37 -20.35
CA PHE A 8 13.08 6.75 -19.07
C PHE A 8 11.79 5.99 -18.76
N ALA A 9 10.89 5.86 -19.74
CA ALA A 9 9.63 5.13 -19.59
C ALA A 9 9.81 3.62 -19.43
N MET A 10 10.86 3.03 -20.02
CA MET A 10 11.21 1.61 -19.88
C MET A 10 11.78 1.24 -18.51
N ARG A 11 11.99 2.21 -17.61
CA ARG A 11 12.37 1.93 -16.23
C ARG A 11 11.16 1.32 -15.53
N GLY A 12 11.22 0.03 -15.20
CA GLY A 12 10.11 -0.71 -14.57
C GLY A 12 9.49 0.00 -13.36
N ASN A 13 10.32 0.64 -12.52
CA ASN A 13 9.84 1.41 -11.37
C ASN A 13 8.92 2.60 -11.72
N VAL A 14 9.04 3.20 -12.92
CA VAL A 14 8.16 4.30 -13.37
C VAL A 14 6.84 3.74 -13.90
N VAL A 15 6.88 2.60 -14.61
CA VAL A 15 5.69 1.93 -15.14
C VAL A 15 4.81 1.43 -14.00
N ASP A 16 5.38 0.77 -13.01
CA ASP A 16 4.62 0.24 -11.87
C ASP A 16 3.97 1.37 -11.05
N LEU A 17 4.67 2.49 -10.88
CA LEU A 17 4.12 3.69 -10.23
C LEU A 17 2.99 4.31 -11.07
N ALA A 18 3.17 4.41 -12.39
CA ALA A 18 2.15 4.96 -13.30
C ALA A 18 0.88 4.10 -13.31
N VAL A 19 1.01 2.77 -13.31
CA VAL A 19 -0.11 1.84 -13.20
C VAL A 19 -0.81 2.04 -11.85
N GLY A 20 -0.06 2.10 -10.75
CA GLY A 20 -0.62 2.35 -9.42
C GLY A 20 -1.39 3.66 -9.31
N PHE A 21 -0.88 4.76 -9.87
CA PHE A 21 -1.58 6.05 -9.91
C PHE A 21 -2.86 5.99 -10.74
N THR A 22 -2.81 5.36 -11.92
CA THR A 22 -3.96 5.26 -12.83
C THR A 22 -5.09 4.45 -12.21
N VAL A 23 -4.75 3.30 -11.60
CA VAL A 23 -5.72 2.45 -10.88
C VAL A 23 -6.28 3.21 -9.66
N GLY A 24 -5.43 3.92 -8.91
CA GLY A 24 -5.87 4.74 -7.77
C GLY A 24 -6.83 5.88 -8.16
N ALA A 25 -6.58 6.57 -9.28
CA ALA A 25 -7.44 7.64 -9.78
C ALA A 25 -8.81 7.11 -10.25
N ALA A 26 -8.82 5.97 -10.96
CA ALA A 26 -10.05 5.31 -11.39
C ALA A 26 -10.88 4.85 -10.18
N PHE A 27 -10.24 4.22 -9.19
CA PHE A 27 -10.91 3.75 -7.98
C PHE A 27 -11.55 4.90 -7.18
N THR A 28 -10.85 6.04 -7.08
CA THR A 28 -11.39 7.23 -6.39
C THR A 28 -12.68 7.73 -7.06
N THR A 29 -12.76 7.65 -8.39
CA THR A 29 -13.96 8.05 -9.14
C THR A 29 -15.13 7.11 -8.88
N ILE A 30 -14.88 5.80 -8.85
CA ILE A 30 -15.91 4.79 -8.54
C ILE A 30 -16.44 4.97 -7.11
N ALA A 31 -15.53 5.15 -6.14
CA ALA A 31 -15.91 5.39 -4.76
C ALA A 31 -16.70 6.68 -4.61
N LYS A 32 -16.32 7.74 -5.35
CA LYS A 32 -17.04 9.01 -5.37
C LYS A 32 -18.45 8.87 -5.95
N SER A 33 -18.61 8.18 -7.08
CA SER A 33 -19.94 7.92 -7.69
C SER A 33 -20.84 7.11 -6.75
N LEU A 34 -20.30 6.10 -6.07
CA LEU A 34 -21.09 5.35 -5.07
C LEU A 34 -21.61 6.25 -3.94
N VAL A 35 -20.80 7.20 -3.47
CA VAL A 35 -21.20 8.11 -2.39
C VAL A 35 -22.16 9.20 -2.90
N ASP A 36 -21.83 9.85 -4.01
CA ASP A 36 -22.60 10.96 -4.57
C ASP A 36 -23.94 10.50 -5.17
N ASP A 37 -23.98 9.32 -5.82
CA ASP A 37 -25.16 8.86 -6.57
C ASP A 37 -26.03 7.87 -5.79
N MET A 38 -25.48 7.13 -4.80
CA MET A 38 -26.26 6.16 -4.02
C MET A 38 -26.45 6.55 -2.57
N ILE A 39 -25.39 6.97 -1.87
CA ILE A 39 -25.49 7.26 -0.43
C ILE A 39 -26.14 8.62 -0.18
N MET A 40 -25.71 9.65 -0.89
CA MET A 40 -26.19 11.02 -0.71
C MET A 40 -27.71 11.17 -0.94
N PRO A 41 -28.33 10.58 -1.98
CA PRO A 41 -29.79 10.63 -2.12
C PRO A 41 -30.53 9.95 -0.97
N VAL A 42 -30.03 8.81 -0.48
CA VAL A 42 -30.63 8.09 0.65
C VAL A 42 -30.49 8.89 1.95
N VAL A 43 -29.34 9.51 2.18
CA VAL A 43 -29.11 10.41 3.32
C VAL A 43 -29.98 11.67 3.21
N GLY A 44 -30.12 12.23 2.00
CA GLY A 44 -30.96 13.40 1.71
C GLY A 44 -32.44 13.15 1.98
N LEU A 45 -32.94 11.95 1.68
CA LEU A 45 -34.31 11.54 2.03
C LEU A 45 -34.54 11.44 3.55
N ILE A 46 -33.52 11.06 4.32
CA ILE A 46 -33.62 10.89 5.79
C ILE A 46 -33.44 12.21 6.53
N VAL A 47 -32.48 13.05 6.11
CA VAL A 47 -32.14 14.32 6.76
C VAL A 47 -33.05 15.47 6.28
N GLY A 48 -33.81 15.24 5.20
CA GLY A 48 -34.87 16.12 4.70
C GLY A 48 -34.37 17.12 3.66
N GLN A 49 -34.22 16.67 2.40
CA GLN A 49 -33.97 17.50 1.19
C GLN A 49 -32.90 18.61 1.34
N VAL A 50 -31.98 18.48 2.29
CA VAL A 50 -30.94 19.49 2.51
C VAL A 50 -29.83 19.24 1.51
N GLU A 51 -29.91 19.89 0.35
CA GLU A 51 -28.78 19.95 -0.57
C GLU A 51 -27.75 20.92 -0.01
N PHE A 52 -26.80 20.40 0.78
CA PHE A 52 -25.74 21.21 1.38
C PHE A 52 -24.96 22.00 0.34
N LYS A 53 -24.92 21.54 -0.92
CA LYS A 53 -24.26 22.26 -2.02
C LYS A 53 -24.80 23.68 -2.15
N GLU A 54 -26.11 23.91 -2.08
CA GLU A 54 -26.74 25.21 -2.34
C GLU A 54 -26.55 26.25 -1.23
N LEU A 55 -25.88 25.91 -0.13
CA LEU A 55 -25.61 26.84 0.95
C LEU A 55 -24.40 27.74 0.63
N PHE A 56 -24.67 29.01 0.37
CA PHE A 56 -23.63 30.04 0.18
C PHE A 56 -23.92 31.31 0.95
N LEU A 57 -22.85 32.01 1.31
CA LEU A 57 -22.89 33.35 1.86
C LEU A 57 -22.53 34.33 0.74
N LEU A 58 -23.39 35.32 0.49
CA LEU A 58 -23.11 36.43 -0.44
C LEU A 58 -22.28 37.49 0.28
N LEU A 59 -21.05 37.73 -0.17
CA LEU A 59 -20.21 38.81 0.37
C LEU A 59 -20.34 40.09 -0.45
N LYS A 60 -20.58 39.95 -1.76
CA LYS A 60 -20.82 41.07 -2.67
C LYS A 60 -21.82 40.66 -3.74
N ALA A 61 -22.89 41.43 -3.86
CA ALA A 61 -23.87 41.26 -4.93
C ALA A 61 -23.20 41.54 -6.30
N GLY A 62 -23.54 40.72 -7.29
CA GLY A 62 -23.10 40.88 -8.67
C GLY A 62 -23.78 42.09 -9.34
N THR A 63 -23.30 42.48 -10.51
CA THR A 63 -23.81 43.66 -11.25
C THR A 63 -25.10 43.39 -12.01
N GLU A 64 -25.44 42.12 -12.25
CA GLU A 64 -26.45 41.74 -13.26
C GLU A 64 -27.82 41.31 -12.67
N GLN A 65 -27.96 41.10 -11.36
CA GLN A 65 -29.25 40.76 -10.73
C GLN A 65 -29.35 41.24 -9.27
N PRO A 66 -30.50 41.78 -8.82
CA PRO A 66 -30.74 42.11 -7.42
C PRO A 66 -30.93 40.85 -6.57
N SER A 67 -30.27 40.83 -5.41
CA SER A 67 -30.41 39.80 -4.35
C SER A 67 -31.88 39.54 -4.02
N PRO A 68 -32.36 38.28 -3.91
CA PRO A 68 -31.62 37.04 -3.60
C PRO A 68 -31.50 36.06 -4.78
N TYR A 69 -30.37 35.34 -4.84
CA TYR A 69 -30.14 34.26 -5.81
C TYR A 69 -30.69 32.95 -5.24
N ALA A 70 -31.48 32.22 -6.04
CA ALA A 70 -32.06 30.94 -5.62
C ALA A 70 -31.03 29.80 -5.67
N THR A 71 -30.02 29.88 -6.55
CA THR A 71 -29.01 28.84 -6.71
C THR A 71 -27.60 29.40 -6.77
N LEU A 72 -26.62 28.57 -6.41
CA LEU A 72 -25.20 28.86 -6.54
C LEU A 72 -24.77 29.22 -7.97
N ALA A 73 -25.37 28.55 -8.96
CA ALA A 73 -25.01 28.71 -10.36
C ALA A 73 -25.37 30.13 -10.84
N ASP A 74 -26.51 30.65 -10.40
CA ASP A 74 -26.97 31.99 -10.74
C ASP A 74 -26.12 33.08 -10.06
N ALA A 75 -25.69 32.84 -8.81
CA ALA A 75 -24.81 33.76 -8.10
C ALA A 75 -23.40 33.83 -8.72
N GLN A 76 -22.86 32.69 -9.18
CA GLN A 76 -21.57 32.63 -9.88
C GLN A 76 -21.64 33.26 -11.28
N ALA A 77 -22.74 33.05 -12.01
CA ALA A 77 -22.96 33.66 -13.32
C ALA A 77 -23.10 35.19 -13.24
N ALA A 78 -23.66 35.71 -12.15
CA ALA A 78 -23.78 37.15 -11.88
C ALA A 78 -22.46 37.82 -11.47
N GLY A 79 -21.36 37.06 -11.33
CA GLY A 79 -20.08 37.57 -10.83
C GLY A 79 -20.13 37.99 -9.35
N ALA A 80 -21.12 37.50 -8.60
CA ALA A 80 -21.20 37.75 -7.16
C ALA A 80 -20.06 37.01 -6.45
N VAL A 81 -19.43 37.68 -5.49
CA VAL A 81 -18.40 37.04 -4.66
C VAL A 81 -19.12 36.29 -3.54
N THR A 82 -19.16 34.97 -3.65
CA THR A 82 -19.81 34.07 -2.69
C THR A 82 -18.81 33.19 -1.97
N VAL A 83 -19.04 32.95 -0.68
CA VAL A 83 -18.37 31.88 0.08
C VAL A 83 -19.31 30.68 0.07
N ASN A 84 -18.93 29.66 -0.71
CA ASN A 84 -19.70 28.44 -0.91
C ASN A 84 -19.31 27.39 0.15
N TYR A 85 -19.63 27.67 1.41
CA TYR A 85 -19.35 26.75 2.52
C TYR A 85 -20.14 25.44 2.40
N GLY A 86 -21.26 25.46 1.69
CA GLY A 86 -22.05 24.29 1.37
C GLY A 86 -21.30 23.21 0.61
N ILE A 87 -20.60 23.58 -0.46
CA ILE A 87 -19.74 22.66 -1.24
C ILE A 87 -18.60 22.11 -0.37
N PHE A 88 -18.04 22.94 0.51
CA PHE A 88 -16.97 22.50 1.40
C PHE A 88 -17.45 21.42 2.38
N ILE A 89 -18.57 21.66 3.07
CA ILE A 89 -19.16 20.69 4.00
C ILE A 89 -19.54 19.40 3.25
N ASN A 90 -20.09 19.52 2.04
CA ASN A 90 -20.37 18.38 1.18
C ASN A 90 -19.11 17.55 0.89
N ASN A 91 -18.00 18.20 0.53
CA ASN A 91 -16.75 17.50 0.22
C ASN A 91 -16.13 16.84 1.47
N VAL A 92 -16.23 17.47 2.64
CA VAL A 92 -15.79 16.88 3.90
C VAL A 92 -16.63 15.66 4.25
N LEU A 93 -17.96 15.76 4.09
CA LEU A 93 -18.88 14.65 4.34
C LEU A 93 -18.62 13.49 3.35
N ALA A 94 -18.49 13.79 2.06
CA ALA A 94 -18.17 12.80 1.03
C ALA A 94 -16.83 12.10 1.33
N PHE A 95 -15.81 12.85 1.74
CA PHE A 95 -14.52 12.28 2.13
C PHE A 95 -14.64 11.32 3.33
N LEU A 96 -15.40 11.68 4.36
CA LEU A 96 -15.63 10.82 5.51
C LEU A 96 -16.39 9.55 5.11
N ILE A 97 -17.45 9.66 4.30
CA ILE A 97 -18.23 8.51 3.83
C ILE A 97 -17.37 7.59 2.97
N VAL A 98 -16.65 8.13 1.97
CA VAL A 98 -15.76 7.35 1.09
C VAL A 98 -14.72 6.59 1.93
N THR A 99 -14.14 7.22 2.95
CA THR A 99 -13.16 6.58 3.82
C THR A 99 -13.76 5.40 4.58
N VAL A 100 -14.97 5.55 5.13
CA VAL A 100 -15.68 4.47 5.86
C VAL A 100 -16.09 3.34 4.92
N VAL A 101 -16.63 3.66 3.75
CA VAL A 101 -17.04 2.67 2.74
C VAL A 101 -15.82 1.91 2.22
N MET A 102 -14.73 2.60 1.89
CA MET A 102 -13.50 1.97 1.44
C MET A 102 -12.90 1.06 2.53
N PHE A 103 -12.92 1.51 3.78
CA PHE A 103 -12.52 0.66 4.90
C PHE A 103 -13.39 -0.60 5.03
N MET A 104 -14.71 -0.50 4.85
CA MET A 104 -15.58 -1.68 4.83
C MET A 104 -15.28 -2.62 3.66
N LEU A 105 -15.04 -2.08 2.46
CA LEU A 105 -14.69 -2.88 1.27
C LEU A 105 -13.36 -3.60 1.46
N ILE A 106 -12.32 -2.91 1.92
CA ILE A 106 -11.01 -3.54 2.23
C ILE A 106 -11.20 -4.60 3.31
N ARG A 107 -12.00 -4.34 4.35
CA ARG A 107 -12.28 -5.33 5.39
C ARG A 107 -13.02 -6.55 4.84
N LEU A 108 -13.93 -6.37 3.88
CA LEU A 108 -14.63 -7.46 3.20
C LEU A 108 -13.66 -8.28 2.35
N LEU A 109 -12.82 -7.63 1.53
CA LEU A 109 -11.80 -8.29 0.72
C LEU A 109 -10.80 -9.03 1.59
N ASN A 110 -10.27 -8.41 2.65
CA ASN A 110 -9.37 -9.07 3.61
C ASN A 110 -10.03 -10.26 4.34
N LYS A 111 -11.36 -10.31 4.43
CA LYS A 111 -12.08 -11.45 4.99
C LYS A 111 -12.20 -12.58 3.96
N LEU A 112 -12.56 -12.22 2.73
CA LEU A 112 -12.65 -13.16 1.60
C LEU A 112 -11.28 -13.76 1.24
N GLU A 113 -10.21 -12.97 1.28
CA GLU A 113 -8.84 -13.44 1.06
C GLU A 113 -8.42 -14.44 2.13
N LYS A 114 -8.80 -14.23 3.40
CA LYS A 114 -8.55 -15.21 4.47
C LYS A 114 -9.33 -16.50 4.26
N GLU A 115 -10.60 -16.39 3.88
CA GLU A 115 -11.43 -17.55 3.56
C GLU A 115 -10.85 -18.29 2.33
N LEU A 116 -10.37 -17.57 1.31
CA LEU A 116 -9.70 -18.12 0.14
C LEU A 116 -8.34 -18.76 0.46
N GLU A 117 -7.53 -18.16 1.35
CA GLU A 117 -6.28 -18.72 1.84
C GLU A 117 -6.52 -20.01 2.65
N GLU A 118 -7.59 -20.07 3.42
CA GLU A 118 -7.98 -21.25 4.20
C GLU A 118 -8.53 -22.38 3.30
N GLU A 119 -9.25 -22.05 2.22
CA GLU A 119 -9.83 -23.03 1.30
C GLU A 119 -8.84 -23.53 0.22
N PHE A 120 -7.97 -22.64 -0.28
CA PHE A 120 -7.07 -22.94 -1.41
C PHE A 120 -5.58 -22.99 -1.05
N GLY A 121 -5.18 -22.63 0.18
CA GLY A 121 -3.78 -22.72 0.64
C GLY A 121 -2.77 -21.91 -0.18
N ALA A 122 -3.23 -21.11 -1.12
CA ALA A 122 -2.41 -20.37 -2.06
C ALA A 122 -2.15 -18.98 -1.49
N LYS A 123 -1.10 -18.88 -0.67
CA LYS A 123 -0.35 -17.62 -0.61
C LYS A 123 0.17 -17.35 -2.00
N GLU A 124 -0.45 -16.42 -2.71
CA GLU A 124 0.08 -15.89 -3.96
C GLU A 124 1.49 -15.34 -3.66
N GLU A 125 2.51 -16.07 -4.12
CA GLU A 125 3.94 -15.78 -3.89
C GLU A 125 4.46 -14.57 -4.71
N ASP A 126 3.61 -13.62 -5.09
CA ASP A 126 3.99 -12.58 -6.04
C ASP A 126 4.79 -11.41 -5.44
N ASP A 127 4.83 -11.30 -4.10
CA ASP A 127 5.58 -10.27 -3.37
C ASP A 127 6.85 -10.77 -2.67
N ALA A 128 7.29 -12.01 -2.93
CA ALA A 128 8.64 -12.40 -2.54
C ALA A 128 9.63 -11.61 -3.42
N PRO A 129 10.67 -10.96 -2.86
CA PRO A 129 11.64 -10.22 -3.66
C PRO A 129 12.21 -11.17 -4.71
N LYS A 130 11.89 -10.96 -5.99
CA LYS A 130 12.26 -11.89 -7.07
C LYS A 130 13.77 -12.08 -7.17
N GLN A 131 14.56 -11.20 -6.54
CA GLN A 131 16.01 -11.14 -6.62
C GLN A 131 16.67 -10.82 -5.26
N LYS A 132 17.72 -11.56 -4.91
CA LYS A 132 18.64 -11.34 -3.78
C LYS A 132 20.06 -11.06 -4.29
N LYS A 133 20.85 -10.29 -3.54
CA LYS A 133 22.28 -10.10 -3.85
C LYS A 133 23.09 -11.26 -3.29
N CYS A 134 24.03 -11.75 -4.10
CA CYS A 134 25.01 -12.74 -3.65
C CYS A 134 25.97 -12.12 -2.61
N PRO A 135 26.18 -12.71 -1.43
CA PRO A 135 27.16 -12.23 -0.47
C PRO A 135 28.62 -12.41 -0.93
N PHE A 136 28.88 -13.29 -1.90
CA PHE A 136 30.23 -13.59 -2.37
C PHE A 136 30.66 -12.73 -3.56
N CYS A 137 29.80 -12.63 -4.59
CA CYS A 137 30.14 -11.95 -5.84
C CYS A 137 29.28 -10.70 -6.12
N LEU A 138 28.38 -10.32 -5.20
CA LEU A 138 27.50 -9.15 -5.29
C LEU A 138 26.59 -9.08 -6.53
N SER A 139 26.56 -10.11 -7.38
CA SER A 139 25.64 -10.21 -8.50
C SER A 139 24.21 -10.43 -8.02
N THR A 140 23.25 -9.95 -8.80
CA THR A 140 21.82 -10.12 -8.55
C THR A 140 21.38 -11.52 -9.00
N ILE A 141 20.73 -12.29 -8.12
CA ILE A 141 20.37 -13.71 -8.30
C ILE A 141 18.91 -13.90 -7.89
N PRO A 142 18.14 -14.82 -8.48
CA PRO A 142 16.79 -15.11 -8.01
C PRO A 142 16.76 -15.52 -6.53
N ALA A 143 15.73 -15.09 -5.78
CA ALA A 143 15.65 -15.32 -4.34
C ALA A 143 15.68 -16.80 -3.93
N LYS A 144 15.09 -17.68 -4.75
CA LYS A 144 15.04 -19.13 -4.51
C LYS A 144 16.31 -19.87 -4.94
N ALA A 145 17.34 -19.20 -5.47
CA ALA A 145 18.56 -19.88 -5.90
C ALA A 145 19.38 -20.44 -4.72
N THR A 146 19.67 -21.73 -4.77
CA THR A 146 20.58 -22.45 -3.86
C THR A 146 22.04 -22.35 -4.29
N ARG A 147 22.30 -22.00 -5.56
CA ARG A 147 23.65 -21.76 -6.10
C ARG A 147 23.70 -20.51 -6.97
N CYS A 148 24.77 -19.75 -6.85
CA CYS A 148 25.01 -18.58 -7.68
C CYS A 148 25.47 -18.98 -9.09
N PRO A 149 24.84 -18.48 -10.18
CA PRO A 149 25.28 -18.76 -11.54
C PRO A 149 26.61 -18.07 -11.91
N GLN A 150 26.94 -16.95 -11.26
CA GLN A 150 28.12 -16.15 -11.60
C GLN A 150 29.41 -16.62 -10.91
N CYS A 151 29.32 -17.05 -9.64
CA CYS A 151 30.49 -17.47 -8.86
C CYS A 151 30.38 -18.89 -8.31
N THR A 152 29.32 -19.64 -8.64
CA THR A 152 29.11 -21.04 -8.22
C THR A 152 29.07 -21.30 -6.71
N SER A 153 29.06 -20.26 -5.88
CA SER A 153 28.93 -20.38 -4.42
C SER A 153 27.56 -20.94 -4.03
N GLU A 154 27.57 -21.77 -2.99
CA GLU A 154 26.35 -22.30 -2.36
C GLU A 154 25.75 -21.24 -1.43
N LEU A 155 24.48 -20.90 -1.67
CA LEU A 155 23.72 -19.92 -0.90
C LEU A 155 22.73 -20.66 -0.02
N GLN A 156 22.72 -20.35 1.27
CA GLN A 156 21.74 -20.92 2.19
C GLN A 156 20.34 -20.36 1.85
N PRO A 157 19.28 -21.20 1.81
CA PRO A 157 17.90 -20.74 1.64
C PRO A 157 17.51 -19.75 2.74
N VAL A 158 16.80 -18.68 2.36
CA VAL A 158 16.48 -17.53 3.22
C VAL A 158 15.43 -17.86 4.29
N ASP A 159 14.84 -19.05 4.27
CA ASP A 159 13.84 -19.50 5.24
C ASP A 159 14.41 -19.83 6.64
N GLN A 160 15.73 -19.71 6.83
CA GLN A 160 16.33 -19.83 8.15
C GLN A 160 16.65 -18.46 8.73
N PRO A 161 15.97 -18.02 9.82
CA PRO A 161 16.40 -16.85 10.56
C PRO A 161 17.82 -17.12 11.05
N SER A 162 18.74 -16.24 10.65
CA SER A 162 20.18 -16.24 10.93
C SER A 162 20.53 -16.93 12.26
N SER A 163 20.79 -18.23 12.20
CA SER A 163 21.33 -18.93 13.34
C SER A 163 22.79 -18.53 13.48
N ARG A 164 23.13 -17.99 14.65
CA ARG A 164 24.50 -17.88 15.19
C ARG A 164 25.37 -16.71 14.71
N THR A 165 24.98 -15.50 15.05
CA THR A 165 25.96 -14.40 15.21
C THR A 165 25.71 -13.62 16.49
N ASN A 166 25.71 -14.30 17.64
CA ASN A 166 26.26 -13.74 18.89
C ASN A 166 26.37 -14.78 20.03
N LYS A 167 27.26 -15.77 19.88
CA LYS A 167 27.98 -16.32 21.05
C LYS A 167 29.34 -15.63 21.11
N ILE A 168 29.34 -14.30 21.15
CA ILE A 168 30.49 -13.60 21.74
C ILE A 168 30.49 -14.02 23.21
N CYS A 169 31.47 -14.85 23.52
CA CYS A 169 32.13 -14.98 24.80
C CYS A 169 31.72 -13.89 25.82
N ARG A 170 30.61 -14.08 26.53
CA ARG A 170 30.62 -13.76 27.96
C ARG A 170 31.42 -14.88 28.62
N LEU A 171 32.74 -14.72 28.59
CA LEU A 171 33.63 -15.31 29.57
C LEU A 171 33.13 -14.81 30.94
N ASN A 172 32.26 -15.59 31.57
CA ASN A 172 32.05 -15.52 33.00
C ASN A 172 33.09 -16.45 33.63
N PRO A 173 34.11 -15.94 34.35
CA PRO A 173 35.26 -16.73 34.79
C PRO A 173 34.98 -17.68 35.97
N ARG A 174 33.72 -18.00 36.30
CA ARG A 174 33.38 -18.70 37.57
C ARG A 174 32.61 -20.01 37.49
N LYS A 175 32.41 -20.62 36.31
CA LYS A 175 31.84 -21.98 36.26
C LYS A 175 32.62 -22.90 35.36
N ILE A 176 33.80 -23.27 35.85
CA ILE A 176 34.41 -24.56 35.57
C ILE A 176 33.48 -25.62 36.13
N SER A 177 33.13 -26.60 35.30
CA SER A 177 32.65 -27.95 35.64
C SER A 177 31.45 -28.33 34.77
N ARG A 178 31.68 -29.37 33.98
CA ARG A 178 30.74 -30.38 33.47
C ARG A 178 30.20 -30.19 32.05
N VAL A 179 30.80 -31.03 31.20
CA VAL A 179 30.16 -31.88 30.20
C VAL A 179 30.03 -31.26 28.81
N CYS A 180 31.09 -31.45 28.03
CA CYS A 180 31.04 -31.57 26.57
C CYS A 180 30.85 -33.06 26.24
N PRO A 181 29.74 -33.49 25.62
CA PRO A 181 29.68 -34.76 24.94
C PRO A 181 29.89 -34.49 23.45
N THR A 182 31.01 -34.93 22.86
CA THR A 182 31.18 -35.32 21.43
C THR A 182 32.66 -35.39 21.06
N LYS A 183 33.29 -36.55 21.24
CA LYS A 183 34.46 -36.98 20.45
C LYS A 183 34.49 -38.51 20.36
N LYS A 184 33.58 -39.08 19.56
CA LYS A 184 33.79 -40.41 18.98
C LYS A 184 34.31 -40.22 17.55
N HIS A 185 35.60 -39.96 17.41
CA HIS A 185 36.41 -40.22 16.21
C HIS A 185 37.87 -40.27 16.70
N CYS A 186 38.20 -41.35 17.42
CA CYS A 186 39.57 -41.71 17.76
C CYS A 186 39.97 -42.85 16.82
N ARG A 187 40.73 -42.48 15.79
CA ARG A 187 41.21 -43.34 14.72
C ARG A 187 42.26 -44.30 15.33
N SER A 188 41.99 -45.60 15.25
CA SER A 188 42.94 -46.66 15.55
C SER A 188 43.97 -46.73 14.41
N THR A 189 45.19 -46.28 14.66
CA THR A 189 46.36 -46.58 13.85
C THR A 189 47.16 -47.68 14.52
N ARG A 190 47.14 -48.83 13.85
CA ARG A 190 47.96 -50.03 13.99
C ARG A 190 49.42 -49.71 13.62
N MET A 191 50.38 -50.31 14.33
CA MET A 191 51.62 -50.96 13.84
C MET A 191 52.86 -50.69 14.70
N VAL A 192 53.44 -51.82 15.15
CA VAL A 192 54.78 -52.11 15.71
C VAL A 192 55.10 -51.52 17.08
#